data_AF-A0A8T5QU93-F1
#
_entry.id   AF-A0A8T5QU93-F1
#
_cell.length_a   1.000
_cell.length_b   1.000
_cell.length_c   1.000
_cell.angle_alpha   90.00
_cell.angle_beta   90.00
_cell.angle_gamma   90.00
#
_symmetry.space_group_name_H-M   'P 1'
#
loop_
_entity.id
_entity.type
_entity.pdbx_description
1 polymer ?
#
loop_
_entity_poly.entity_id
_entity_poly.type
_entity_poly.pdbx_seq_one_letter_code
_entity_poly.pdbx_strand_id
1 'polypeptide(L)'
;MNIHWIVYLIIGILVTSVSTFIEKFVFFIVVGVIFIFIGVVKFILRENNDATKRIKQDLDHTIKEIRQNDSKNPEDYIKCKHCKAYNYPHAEMCHYCGRRVK
;
A
#
# COMPACT_ATOMS: atom_id res chain seq x y z
N MET A 1 5.86 17.89 -2.31
CA MET A 1 7.05 18.69 -1.95
C MET A 1 6.97 19.05 -0.47
N ASN A 2 8.03 18.76 0.27
CA ASN A 2 8.01 18.51 1.72
C ASN A 2 8.57 19.70 2.53
N ILE A 3 8.62 20.87 1.92
CA ILE A 3 9.40 22.01 2.42
C ILE A 3 8.76 22.61 3.68
N HIS A 4 7.44 22.52 3.82
CA HIS A 4 6.71 23.06 4.96
C HIS A 4 7.22 22.54 6.31
N TRP A 5 7.56 21.24 6.43
CA TRP A 5 8.04 20.69 7.70
C TRP A 5 9.42 21.23 8.09
N ILE A 6 10.33 21.35 7.13
CA ILE A 6 11.67 21.91 7.33
C ILE A 6 11.56 23.38 7.78
N VAL A 7 10.65 24.14 7.18
CA VAL A 7 10.42 25.55 7.53
C VAL A 7 9.96 25.68 8.99
N TYR A 8 9.02 24.86 9.47
CA TYR A 8 8.59 24.89 10.87
C TYR A 8 9.70 24.50 11.84
N LEU A 9 10.54 23.54 11.48
CA LEU A 9 11.68 23.12 12.31
C LEU A 9 12.70 24.25 12.44
N ILE A 10 13.04 24.92 11.33
CA ILE A 10 13.97 26.05 11.32
C ILE A 10 13.40 27.22 12.14
N ILE A 11 12.13 27.59 11.92
CA ILE A 11 11.48 28.68 12.68
C ILE A 11 11.46 28.35 14.18
N GLY A 12 11.16 27.11 14.56
CA GLY A 12 11.14 26.68 15.96
C GLY A 12 12.50 26.82 16.65
N ILE A 13 13.59 26.40 15.98
CA ILE A 13 14.95 26.56 16.50
C ILE A 13 15.31 28.05 16.65
N LEU A 14 14.98 28.85 15.63
CA LEU A 14 15.32 30.28 15.60
C LEU A 14 14.58 31.05 16.71
N VAL A 15 13.29 30.80 16.90
CA VAL A 15 12.49 31.39 17.99
C VAL A 15 13.01 30.96 19.36
N THR A 16 13.38 29.68 19.53
CA THR A 16 13.91 29.17 20.80
C THR A 16 15.25 29.83 21.12
N SER A 17 16.15 29.92 20.13
CA SER A 17 17.47 30.54 20.29
C SER A 17 17.38 32.03 20.61
N VAL A 18 16.47 32.79 19.98
CA VAL A 18 16.28 34.22 20.30
C VAL A 18 15.67 34.40 21.70
N SER A 19 14.76 33.50 22.09
CA SER A 19 14.09 33.59 23.40
C SER A 19 15.01 33.28 24.57
N THR A 20 16.02 32.41 24.39
CA THR A 20 17.00 32.14 25.45
C THR A 20 17.89 33.33 25.80
N PHE A 21 18.03 34.31 24.91
CA PHE A 21 18.79 35.54 25.18
C PHE A 21 18.01 36.61 25.95
N ILE A 22 16.70 36.42 26.14
CA ILE A 22 15.84 37.40 26.80
C ILE A 22 15.13 36.72 27.98
N GLU A 23 15.65 36.95 29.18
CA GLU A 23 15.26 36.27 30.43
C GLU A 23 13.76 36.34 30.81
N LYS A 24 12.95 37.15 30.11
CA LYS A 24 11.52 37.35 30.40
C LYS A 24 10.55 36.50 29.55
N PHE A 25 11.05 35.62 28.69
CA PHE A 25 10.21 34.94 27.69
C PHE A 25 10.13 33.42 27.82
N VAL A 26 9.93 32.92 29.06
CA VAL A 26 9.63 31.49 29.32
C VAL A 26 8.46 30.98 28.44
N PHE A 27 7.47 31.83 28.16
CA PHE A 27 6.36 31.50 27.26
C PHE A 27 6.81 31.09 25.85
N PHE A 28 7.84 31.73 25.29
CA PHE A 28 8.32 31.39 23.95
C PHE A 28 9.08 30.07 23.91
N ILE A 29 9.74 29.68 25.00
CA ILE A 29 10.36 28.36 25.13
C ILE A 29 9.27 27.28 25.07
N VAL A 30 8.16 27.47 25.79
CA VAL A 30 7.02 26.54 25.77
C VAL A 30 6.44 26.40 24.37
N VAL A 31 6.21 27.53 23.68
CA VAL A 31 5.72 27.53 22.30
C VAL A 31 6.72 26.84 21.36
N GLY A 32 8.02 27.12 21.49
CA GLY A 32 9.07 26.48 20.70
C GLY A 32 9.10 24.96 20.85
N VAL A 33 9.00 24.46 22.09
CA VAL A 33 8.95 23.01 22.37
C VAL A 33 7.71 22.37 21.74
N ILE A 34 6.54 23.03 21.79
CA ILE A 34 5.32 22.52 21.14
C ILE A 34 5.51 22.41 19.63
N PHE A 35 6.11 23.41 18.98
CA PHE A 35 6.39 23.37 17.54
C PHE A 35 7.36 22.25 17.16
N ILE A 36 8.44 22.07 17.94
CA ILE A 36 9.39 20.98 17.74
C ILE A 36 8.68 19.63 17.90
N PHE A 37 7.85 19.46 18.93
CA PHE A 37 7.11 18.23 19.18
C PHE A 37 6.15 17.89 18.02
N ILE A 38 5.38 18.87 17.52
CA ILE A 38 4.52 18.68 16.34
C ILE A 38 5.35 18.28 15.12
N GLY A 39 6.51 18.91 14.93
CA GLY A 39 7.47 18.55 13.89
C GLY A 39 7.90 17.10 13.97
N VAL A 40 8.35 16.64 15.14
CA VAL A 40 8.85 15.27 15.35
C VAL A 40 7.75 14.24 15.16
N VAL A 41 6.56 14.45 15.75
CA VAL A 41 5.42 13.54 15.59
C VAL A 41 5.03 13.39 14.11
N LYS A 42 4.97 14.51 13.39
CA LYS A 42 4.66 14.50 11.96
C LYS A 42 5.74 13.82 11.12
N PHE A 43 7.01 13.89 11.54
CA PHE A 43 8.13 13.21 10.89
C PHE A 43 8.00 11.68 11.03
N ILE A 44 7.79 11.19 12.26
CA ILE A 44 7.63 9.75 12.54
C ILE A 44 6.41 9.17 11.80
N LEU A 45 5.28 9.89 11.84
CA LEU A 45 4.07 9.46 11.12
C LEU A 45 4.25 9.40 9.60
N ARG A 46 5.16 10.20 9.05
CA ARG A 46 5.41 10.25 7.62
C ARG A 46 6.25 9.06 7.14
N GLU A 47 7.25 8.69 7.92
CA GLU A 47 8.12 7.55 7.64
C GLU A 47 7.34 6.23 7.60
N ASN A 48 6.41 6.02 8.53
CA ASN A 48 5.55 4.83 8.55
C ASN A 48 4.59 4.76 7.35
N ASN A 49 4.14 5.91 6.85
CA ASN A 49 3.21 5.96 5.70
C ASN A 49 3.90 5.66 4.38
N ASP A 50 5.18 6.05 4.23
CA ASP A 50 5.95 5.77 3.01
C ASP A 50 6.34 4.28 2.92
N ALA A 51 6.64 3.62 4.03
CA ALA A 51 6.87 2.17 4.07
C ALA A 51 5.60 1.38 3.67
N THR A 52 4.45 1.76 4.22
CA THR A 52 3.17 1.10 3.93
C THR A 52 2.76 1.27 2.45
N LYS A 53 3.04 2.42 1.84
CA LYS A 53 2.74 2.66 0.41
C LYS A 53 3.55 1.74 -0.52
N ARG A 54 4.83 1.49 -0.21
CA ARG A 54 5.68 0.62 -1.02
C ARG A 54 5.20 -0.83 -0.98
N ILE A 55 4.88 -1.34 0.21
CA ILE A 55 4.34 -2.69 0.39
C ILE A 55 3.02 -2.85 -0.37
N LYS A 56 2.15 -1.84 -0.33
CA LYS A 56 0.87 -1.86 -1.03
C LYS A 56 1.04 -1.86 -2.56
N GLN A 57 2.01 -1.11 -3.09
CA GLN A 57 2.33 -1.13 -4.52
C GLN A 57 2.89 -2.48 -4.99
N ASP A 58 3.75 -3.10 -4.18
CA ASP A 58 4.34 -4.39 -4.50
C ASP A 58 3.27 -5.50 -4.49
N LEU A 59 2.41 -5.51 -3.47
CA LEU A 59 1.29 -6.43 -3.36
C LEU A 59 0.29 -6.30 -4.53
N ASP A 60 -0.04 -5.07 -4.93
CA ASP A 60 -0.93 -4.83 -6.09
C ASP A 60 -0.30 -5.30 -7.41
N HIS A 61 1.03 -5.26 -7.54
CA HIS A 61 1.74 -5.80 -8.70
C HIS A 61 1.68 -7.33 -8.72
N THR A 62 1.99 -7.99 -7.60
CA THR A 62 1.92 -9.45 -7.47
C THR A 62 0.52 -9.99 -7.74
N ILE A 63 -0.53 -9.33 -7.22
CA ILE A 63 -1.93 -9.76 -7.46
C ILE A 63 -2.30 -9.66 -8.96
N LYS A 64 -1.78 -8.66 -9.69
CA LYS A 64 -2.00 -8.54 -11.13
C LYS A 64 -1.30 -9.63 -11.92
N GLU A 65 -0.07 -9.99 -11.57
CA GLU A 65 0.65 -11.10 -12.21
C GLU A 65 -0.05 -12.45 -11.99
N ILE A 66 -0.53 -12.72 -10.77
CA ILE A 66 -1.28 -13.96 -10.47
C ILE A 66 -2.55 -14.04 -11.32
N ARG A 67 -3.33 -12.95 -11.39
CA ARG A 67 -4.55 -12.92 -12.23
C ARG A 67 -4.28 -13.10 -13.72
N GLN A 68 -3.15 -12.61 -14.23
CA GLN A 68 -2.79 -12.80 -15.63
C GLN A 68 -2.31 -14.22 -15.92
N ASN A 69 -1.65 -14.89 -14.96
CA ASN A 69 -1.23 -16.27 -15.13
C ASN A 69 -2.40 -17.27 -15.01
N ASP A 70 -3.38 -17.03 -14.14
CA ASP A 70 -4.60 -17.85 -14.06
C ASP A 70 -5.55 -17.67 -15.26
N SER A 71 -5.38 -16.60 -16.03
CA SER A 71 -6.17 -16.38 -17.25
C SER A 71 -5.59 -17.09 -18.49
N LYS A 72 -4.48 -17.84 -18.36
CA LYS A 72 -3.98 -18.69 -19.43
C LYS A 72 -4.76 -20.02 -19.45
N ASN A 73 -5.72 -20.04 -20.37
CA ASN A 73 -6.31 -21.19 -21.05
C ASN A 73 -7.66 -21.73 -20.54
N PRO A 74 -8.74 -20.94 -20.63
CA PRO A 74 -10.10 -21.49 -20.64
C PRO A 74 -10.44 -22.25 -21.95
N GLU A 75 -9.53 -22.36 -22.92
CA GLU A 75 -9.84 -22.91 -24.25
C GLU A 75 -9.77 -24.43 -24.36
N ASP A 76 -9.25 -25.14 -23.36
CA ASP A 76 -9.07 -26.59 -23.45
C ASP A 76 -10.26 -27.40 -22.92
N TYR A 77 -11.39 -26.77 -22.55
CA TYR A 77 -12.56 -27.52 -22.11
C TYR A 77 -13.33 -28.12 -23.28
N ILE A 78 -13.48 -29.45 -23.28
CA ILE A 78 -14.24 -30.18 -24.29
C ILE A 78 -15.71 -30.34 -23.86
N LYS A 79 -16.63 -30.14 -24.80
CA LYS A 79 -18.08 -30.25 -24.54
C LYS A 79 -18.58 -31.65 -24.83
N CYS A 80 -19.26 -32.28 -23.86
CA CYS A 80 -19.83 -33.61 -24.03
C CYS A 80 -20.98 -33.59 -25.07
N LYS A 81 -20.93 -34.51 -26.05
CA LYS A 81 -21.97 -34.63 -27.10
C LYS A 81 -23.35 -35.03 -26.56
N HIS A 82 -23.41 -35.71 -25.42
CA HIS A 82 -24.66 -36.22 -24.86
C HIS A 82 -25.36 -35.22 -23.93
N CYS A 83 -24.65 -34.73 -22.91
CA CYS A 83 -25.26 -33.86 -21.88
C CYS A 83 -24.88 -32.38 -22.03
N LYS A 84 -24.03 -32.03 -23.00
CA LYS A 84 -23.56 -30.65 -23.26
C LYS A 84 -22.77 -30.00 -22.11
N ALA A 85 -22.38 -30.75 -21.08
CA ALA A 85 -21.50 -30.27 -20.01
C ALA A 85 -20.05 -30.09 -20.51
N TYR A 86 -19.34 -29.11 -19.94
CA TYR A 86 -17.91 -28.88 -20.18
C TYR A 86 -17.07 -29.84 -19.33
N ASN A 87 -16.05 -30.46 -19.91
CA ASN A 87 -15.17 -31.40 -19.24
C ASN A 87 -13.70 -31.02 -19.52
N TYR A 88 -12.79 -31.53 -18.69
CA TYR A 88 -11.34 -31.33 -18.87
C TYR A 88 -10.87 -31.89 -20.23
N PRO A 89 -9.86 -31.29 -20.87
CA PRO A 89 -9.36 -31.65 -22.20
C PRO A 89 -9.02 -33.13 -22.37
N HIS A 90 -8.54 -33.76 -21.30
CA HIS A 90 -8.08 -35.15 -21.28
C HIS A 90 -9.08 -36.12 -20.63
N ALA A 91 -10.32 -35.68 -20.37
CA ALA A 91 -11.34 -36.53 -19.78
C ALA A 91 -11.88 -37.54 -20.79
N GLU A 92 -11.67 -38.84 -20.53
CA GLU A 92 -12.26 -39.92 -21.34
C GLU A 92 -13.76 -40.06 -21.10
N MET A 93 -14.19 -39.85 -19.85
CA MET A 93 -15.59 -39.93 -19.42
C MET A 93 -16.09 -38.58 -18.91
N CYS A 94 -17.37 -38.28 -19.18
CA CYS A 94 -18.00 -37.07 -18.71
C CYS A 94 -18.30 -37.17 -17.21
N HIS A 95 -17.87 -36.17 -16.43
CA HIS A 95 -18.11 -36.14 -14.98
C HIS A 95 -19.59 -35.95 -14.60
N TYR A 96 -20.42 -35.47 -15.54
CA TYR A 96 -21.85 -35.24 -15.32
C TYR A 96 -22.71 -36.45 -15.67
N CYS A 97 -22.43 -37.14 -16.77
CA CYS A 97 -23.31 -38.19 -17.31
C CYS A 97 -22.65 -39.58 -17.40
N GLY A 98 -21.36 -39.71 -17.07
CA GLY A 98 -20.62 -40.97 -17.08
C GLY A 98 -20.38 -41.57 -18.48
N ARG A 99 -20.77 -40.89 -19.56
CA ARG A 99 -20.56 -41.35 -20.95
C ARG A 99 -19.24 -40.83 -21.51
N ARG A 100 -18.72 -41.48 -22.56
CA ARG A 100 -17.52 -41.00 -23.26
C ARG A 100 -17.72 -39.60 -23.84
N VAL A 101 -16.70 -38.76 -23.73
CA VAL A 101 -16.77 -37.35 -24.16
C VAL A 101 -16.60 -37.19 -25.68
N LYS A 102 -15.86 -38.10 -26.33
CA LYS A 102 -15.66 -38.17 -27.79
C LYS A 102 -16.78 -38.90 -28.53
#